data_AF-A0A0C2J8M5-F1
#
_entry.id   AF-A0A0C2J8M5-F1
#
_cell.length_a   1.000
_cell.length_b   1.000
_cell.length_c   1.000
_cell.angle_alpha   90.00
_cell.angle_beta   90.00
_cell.angle_gamma   90.00
#
_symmetry.space_group_name_H-M   'P 1'
#
loop_
_entity.id
_entity.type
_entity.pdbx_description
1 polymer ?
#
loop_
_entity_poly.entity_id
_entity_poly.type
_entity_poly.pdbx_seq_one_letter_code
_entity_poly.pdbx_strand_id
1 'polypeptide(L)'
;MDEIFNGENAAIRYLISEGVISPPELCPKKKLELLQKNCRKEESLFKGTFFYKSKLKINQILEIAYIWVGCTKIPNSKKITGISKPTMTYYSKNLRRLVSASLDFVDMQIGGPGIEGEIDECKLMKNKHHRRNPVSGAWVLGGVERTR
;
A
#
# COMPACT_ATOMS: atom_id res chain seq x y z
N MET A 1 -12.03 -2.77 19.73
CA MET A 1 -11.25 -3.21 18.57
C MET A 1 -12.23 -3.75 17.58
N ASP A 2 -12.21 -3.24 16.35
CA ASP A 2 -13.19 -3.63 15.33
C ASP A 2 -13.17 -5.14 15.09
N GLU A 3 -14.36 -5.72 14.86
CA GLU A 3 -14.55 -7.16 14.64
C GLU A 3 -13.71 -7.71 13.48
N ILE A 4 -13.28 -6.82 12.57
CA ILE A 4 -12.45 -7.10 11.40
C ILE A 4 -11.09 -7.73 11.80
N PHE A 5 -10.50 -7.30 12.92
CA PHE A 5 -9.18 -7.81 13.35
C PHE A 5 -9.26 -9.12 14.15
N ASN A 6 -10.45 -9.47 14.66
CA ASN A 6 -10.64 -10.60 15.56
C ASN A 6 -10.43 -11.97 14.88
N GLY A 7 -10.48 -12.03 13.55
CA GLY A 7 -10.26 -13.29 12.84
C GLY A 7 -10.02 -13.13 11.34
N GLU A 8 -9.33 -14.11 10.76
CA GLU A 8 -8.99 -14.13 9.34
C GLU A 8 -10.22 -14.17 8.44
N ASN A 9 -11.25 -14.93 8.82
CA ASN A 9 -12.51 -15.00 8.07
C ASN A 9 -13.28 -13.68 8.09
N ALA A 10 -13.25 -12.94 9.21
CA ALA A 10 -13.90 -11.64 9.32
C ALA A 10 -13.19 -10.62 8.40
N ALA A 11 -11.87 -10.60 8.41
CA ALA A 11 -11.05 -9.80 7.51
C ALA A 11 -11.30 -10.11 6.03
N ILE A 12 -11.41 -11.40 5.65
CA ILE A 12 -11.69 -11.79 4.26
C ILE A 12 -13.10 -11.33 3.84
N ARG A 13 -14.11 -11.50 4.70
CA ARG A 13 -15.48 -11.04 4.42
C ARG A 13 -15.53 -9.53 4.21
N TYR A 14 -14.83 -8.78 5.05
CA TYR A 14 -14.69 -7.33 4.90
C TYR A 14 -14.03 -6.95 3.56
N LEU A 15 -12.96 -7.63 3.15
CA LEU A 15 -12.30 -7.34 1.88
C LEU A 15 -13.16 -7.65 0.65
N ILE A 16 -14.03 -8.67 0.75
CA ILE A 16 -15.00 -8.98 -0.31
C ILE A 16 -16.10 -7.91 -0.34
N SER A 17 -16.60 -7.44 0.82
CA SER A 17 -17.63 -6.39 0.85
C SER A 17 -17.13 -5.05 0.32
N GLU A 18 -15.88 -4.71 0.59
CA GLU A 18 -15.22 -3.51 0.06
C GLU A 18 -14.78 -3.65 -1.42
N GLY A 19 -14.97 -4.83 -2.03
CA GLY A 19 -14.60 -5.07 -3.43
C GLY A 19 -13.09 -5.09 -3.69
N VAL A 20 -12.26 -5.19 -2.65
CA VAL A 20 -10.79 -5.27 -2.76
C VAL A 20 -10.34 -6.62 -3.32
N ILE A 21 -11.08 -7.68 -2.98
CA ILE A 21 -10.85 -9.03 -3.49
C ILE A 21 -12.13 -9.46 -4.20
N SER A 22 -11.99 -10.00 -5.41
CA SER A 22 -13.10 -10.61 -6.12
C SER A 22 -13.68 -11.75 -5.28
N PRO A 23 -15.02 -11.84 -5.14
CA PRO A 23 -15.62 -13.02 -4.55
C PRO A 23 -15.13 -14.25 -5.31
N PRO A 24 -15.03 -15.41 -4.64
CA PRO A 24 -14.62 -16.64 -5.31
C PRO A 24 -15.49 -16.84 -6.55
N GLU A 25 -14.91 -16.73 -7.74
CA GLU A 25 -15.63 -17.07 -8.95
C GLU A 25 -15.94 -18.56 -8.85
N LEU A 26 -17.22 -18.86 -8.65
CA LEU A 26 -17.74 -20.18 -8.88
C LEU A 26 -17.50 -20.44 -10.37
N CYS A 27 -16.58 -21.37 -10.65
CA CYS A 27 -16.33 -21.83 -12.01
C CYS A 27 -17.68 -22.01 -12.71
N PRO A 28 -17.92 -21.45 -13.91
CA PRO A 28 -19.25 -21.30 -14.52
C PRO A 28 -20.04 -22.62 -14.69
N LYS A 29 -19.39 -23.76 -14.43
CA LYS A 29 -19.98 -25.08 -14.43
C LYS A 29 -20.56 -25.55 -13.09
N LYS A 30 -20.38 -24.89 -11.93
CA LYS A 30 -20.93 -25.43 -10.65
C LYS A 30 -21.35 -24.39 -9.61
N LYS A 31 -22.55 -24.65 -9.08
CA LYS A 31 -23.13 -24.09 -7.85
C LYS A 31 -22.34 -24.58 -6.64
N LEU A 32 -22.26 -23.72 -5.63
CA LEU A 32 -21.72 -23.88 -4.29
C LEU A 32 -21.79 -25.32 -3.73
N GLU A 33 -20.79 -26.15 -4.03
CA GLU A 33 -20.46 -27.38 -3.28
C GLU A 33 -19.12 -27.94 -3.80
N LEU A 34 -18.11 -27.84 -2.94
CA LEU A 34 -16.91 -28.69 -2.81
C LEU A 34 -16.28 -29.26 -4.09
N LEU A 35 -15.02 -28.87 -4.32
CA LEU A 35 -13.96 -29.62 -5.00
C LEU A 35 -14.46 -30.65 -6.04
N GLN A 36 -14.51 -30.25 -7.32
CA GLN A 36 -14.45 -31.28 -8.36
C GLN A 36 -13.15 -32.06 -8.18
N LYS A 37 -13.26 -33.34 -7.79
CA LYS A 37 -12.14 -34.30 -7.73
C LYS A 37 -11.30 -34.36 -9.01
N ASN A 38 -11.79 -33.79 -10.11
CA ASN A 38 -11.14 -33.80 -11.44
C ASN A 38 -10.68 -32.41 -11.93
N CYS A 39 -10.93 -31.32 -11.21
CA CYS A 39 -10.35 -30.03 -11.57
C CYS A 39 -8.97 -29.90 -10.91
N ARG A 40 -7.90 -30.12 -11.68
CA ARG A 40 -6.51 -29.97 -11.19
C ARG A 40 -6.02 -28.52 -11.14
N LYS A 41 -6.92 -27.55 -11.38
CA LYS A 41 -6.59 -26.13 -11.33
C LYS A 41 -7.04 -25.57 -9.99
N GLU A 42 -6.07 -25.30 -9.13
CA GLU A 42 -6.26 -24.53 -7.91
C GLU A 42 -5.74 -23.12 -8.13
N GLU A 43 -6.59 -22.13 -7.88
CA GLU A 43 -6.23 -20.73 -7.99
C GLU A 43 -6.49 -20.07 -6.64
N SER A 44 -5.50 -19.32 -6.16
CA SER A 44 -5.63 -18.62 -4.88
C SER A 44 -6.64 -17.49 -5.03
N LEU A 45 -7.55 -17.35 -4.06
CA LEU A 45 -8.47 -16.22 -3.94
C LEU A 45 -7.75 -14.86 -3.97
N PHE A 46 -6.51 -14.84 -3.48
CA PHE A 46 -5.72 -13.62 -3.38
C PHE A 46 -4.87 -13.35 -4.63
N LYS A 47 -4.94 -14.18 -5.67
CA LYS A 47 -4.10 -14.02 -6.86
C LYS A 47 -4.35 -12.66 -7.51
N GLY A 48 -3.27 -11.97 -7.88
CA GLY A 48 -3.34 -10.62 -8.45
C GLY A 48 -3.55 -9.51 -7.42
N THR A 49 -3.77 -9.84 -6.14
CA THR A 49 -3.95 -8.85 -5.07
C THR A 49 -2.68 -8.69 -4.23
N PHE A 50 -2.67 -7.65 -3.38
CA PHE A 50 -1.61 -7.41 -2.40
C PHE A 50 -1.38 -8.58 -1.44
N PHE A 51 -2.40 -9.40 -1.18
CA PHE A 51 -2.35 -10.52 -0.24
C PHE A 51 -1.78 -11.80 -0.86
N TYR A 52 -1.45 -11.81 -2.16
CA TYR A 52 -0.96 -13.01 -2.82
C TYR A 52 0.38 -13.50 -2.24
N LYS A 53 0.47 -14.79 -1.94
CA LYS A 53 1.67 -15.46 -1.37
C LYS A 53 2.11 -14.89 0.00
N SER A 54 1.26 -14.17 0.72
CA SER A 54 1.58 -13.74 2.08
C SER A 54 1.64 -14.94 3.03
N LYS A 55 2.63 -14.92 3.94
CA LYS A 55 2.73 -15.91 5.03
C LYS A 55 1.96 -15.49 6.29
N LEU A 56 1.59 -14.20 6.37
CA LEU A 56 0.76 -13.70 7.46
C LEU A 56 -0.71 -13.91 7.13
N LYS A 57 -1.50 -14.06 8.18
CA LYS A 57 -2.96 -14.06 8.08
C LYS A 57 -3.45 -12.68 7.63
N ILE A 58 -4.58 -12.67 6.91
CA ILE A 58 -5.13 -11.44 6.34
C ILE A 58 -5.44 -10.39 7.41
N ASN A 59 -6.02 -10.80 8.55
CA ASN A 59 -6.33 -9.90 9.66
C ASN A 59 -5.07 -9.20 10.21
N GLN A 60 -3.94 -9.91 10.29
CA GLN A 60 -2.67 -9.32 10.73
C GLN A 60 -2.10 -8.33 9.71
N ILE A 61 -2.30 -8.60 8.41
CA ILE A 61 -1.87 -7.67 7.34
C ILE A 61 -2.70 -6.38 7.40
N LEU A 62 -4.01 -6.50 7.63
CA LEU A 62 -4.88 -5.34 7.84
C LEU A 62 -4.50 -4.55 9.09
N GLU A 63 -4.15 -5.23 10.18
CA GLU A 63 -3.70 -4.58 11.41
C GLU A 63 -2.39 -3.80 11.18
N ILE A 64 -1.44 -4.36 10.43
CA ILE A 64 -0.24 -3.64 10.00
C ILE A 64 -0.62 -2.39 9.19
N ALA A 65 -1.54 -2.52 8.24
CA ALA A 65 -1.97 -1.40 7.41
C ALA A 65 -2.61 -0.29 8.24
N TYR A 66 -3.49 -0.65 9.17
CA TYR A 66 -4.14 0.28 10.10
C TYR A 66 -3.11 1.07 10.93
N ILE A 67 -2.14 0.38 11.53
CA ILE A 67 -1.07 1.00 12.31
C ILE A 67 -0.15 1.87 11.44
N TRP A 68 0.09 1.46 10.20
CA TRP A 68 0.92 2.20 9.25
C TRP A 68 0.27 3.52 8.85
N VAL A 69 -1.04 3.52 8.57
CA VAL A 69 -1.82 4.75 8.33
C VAL A 69 -1.84 5.64 9.57
N GLY A 70 -1.95 5.06 10.77
CA GLY A 70 -1.86 5.78 12.04
C GLY A 70 -0.46 6.29 12.41
N CYS A 71 0.52 6.27 11.50
CA CYS A 71 1.89 6.79 11.68
C CYS A 71 2.59 6.35 12.98
N THR A 72 2.24 5.17 13.50
CA THR A 72 2.74 4.72 14.81
C THR A 72 4.17 4.21 14.70
N LYS A 73 5.02 4.55 15.67
CA LYS A 73 6.41 4.10 15.70
C LYS A 73 6.50 2.57 15.80
N ILE A 74 7.37 1.97 14.97
CA ILE A 74 7.57 0.51 14.86
C ILE A 74 7.84 -0.24 16.19
N PRO A 75 8.57 0.33 17.18
CA PRO A 75 8.76 -0.35 18.47
C PRO A 75 7.45 -0.58 19.24
N ASN A 76 6.49 0.34 19.11
CA ASN A 76 5.19 0.25 19.76
C ASN A 76 4.29 -0.75 19.02
N SER A 77 4.38 -0.80 17.68
CA SER A 77 3.59 -1.74 16.89
C SER A 77 3.96 -3.21 17.13
N LYS A 78 5.22 -3.53 17.46
CA LYS A 78 5.62 -4.88 17.87
C LYS A 78 4.93 -5.31 19.18
N LYS A 79 4.76 -4.39 20.14
CA LYS A 79 4.08 -4.69 21.41
C LYS A 79 2.58 -4.91 21.20
N ILE A 80 1.98 -4.22 20.24
CA ILE A 80 0.54 -4.28 19.94
C ILE A 80 0.21 -5.56 19.14
N THR A 81 0.97 -5.84 18.08
CA THR A 81 0.63 -6.91 17.10
C THR A 81 1.40 -8.21 17.29
N GLY A 82 2.49 -8.21 18.07
CA GLY A 82 3.42 -9.33 18.17
C GLY A 82 4.27 -9.56 16.90
N ILE A 83 4.13 -8.73 15.87
CA ILE A 83 4.78 -8.93 14.56
C ILE A 83 6.24 -8.46 14.61
N SER A 84 7.12 -9.21 13.95
CA SER A 84 8.54 -8.90 13.90
C SER A 84 8.82 -7.56 13.19
N LYS A 85 9.82 -6.82 13.67
CA LYS A 85 10.25 -5.55 13.06
C LYS A 85 10.62 -5.68 11.56
N PRO A 86 11.35 -6.72 11.12
CA PRO A 86 11.61 -6.94 9.70
C PRO A 86 10.33 -7.10 8.88
N THR A 87 9.37 -7.88 9.37
CA THR A 87 8.07 -8.08 8.71
C THR A 87 7.29 -6.77 8.62
N MET A 88 7.19 -6.00 9.70
CA MET A 88 6.53 -4.69 9.71
C MET A 88 7.14 -3.76 8.65
N THR A 89 8.48 -3.69 8.60
CA THR A 89 9.21 -2.86 7.61
C THR A 89 8.92 -3.31 6.18
N TYR A 90 8.85 -4.62 5.93
CA TYR A 90 8.52 -5.18 4.62
C TYR A 90 7.12 -4.74 4.16
N TYR A 91 6.11 -4.89 5.01
CA TYR A 91 4.73 -4.47 4.69
C TYR A 91 4.63 -2.95 4.52
N SER A 92 5.27 -2.16 5.39
CA SER A 92 5.30 -0.69 5.25
C SER A 92 5.88 -0.23 3.91
N LYS A 93 6.93 -0.89 3.40
CA LYS A 93 7.50 -0.58 2.08
C LYS A 93 6.52 -0.90 0.95
N ASN A 94 5.84 -2.04 1.03
CA ASN A 94 4.86 -2.40 0.00
C ASN A 94 3.63 -1.49 0.04
N LEU A 95 3.11 -1.15 1.21
CA LEU A 95 2.00 -0.20 1.37
C LEU A 95 2.37 1.16 0.78
N ARG A 96 3.57 1.67 1.08
CA ARG A 96 4.07 2.90 0.44
C ARG A 96 4.09 2.79 -1.07
N ARG A 97 4.59 1.67 -1.61
CA ARG A 97 4.64 1.45 -3.07
C ARG A 97 3.24 1.44 -3.68
N LEU A 98 2.26 0.81 -3.02
CA LEU A 98 0.87 0.79 -3.48
C LEU A 98 0.28 2.19 -3.49
N VAL A 99 0.41 2.94 -2.39
CA VAL A 99 -0.07 4.32 -2.31
C VAL A 99 0.60 5.20 -3.37
N SER A 100 1.92 5.10 -3.54
CA SER A 100 2.63 5.85 -4.57
C SER A 100 2.17 5.50 -5.99
N ALA A 101 1.74 4.26 -6.24
CA ALA A 101 1.22 3.85 -7.54
C ALA A 101 -0.25 4.25 -7.76
N SER A 102 -1.00 4.51 -6.69
CA SER A 102 -2.38 5.01 -6.76
C SER A 102 -2.48 6.53 -6.76
N LEU A 103 -1.36 7.24 -6.57
CA LEU A 103 -1.35 8.69 -6.71
C LEU A 103 -1.42 9.01 -8.20
N ASP A 104 -2.56 9.52 -8.64
CA ASP A 104 -2.67 10.16 -9.94
C ASP A 104 -1.81 11.44 -9.92
N PHE A 105 -1.00 11.62 -10.96
CA PHE A 105 -0.40 12.92 -11.22
C PHE A 105 -1.53 13.83 -11.67
N VAL A 106 -2.08 14.60 -10.73
CA VAL A 106 -2.97 15.68 -11.08
C VAL A 106 -2.12 16.71 -11.81
N ASP A 107 -2.46 16.98 -13.07
CA ASP A 107 -1.97 18.16 -13.79
C ASP A 107 -2.53 19.39 -13.08
N MET A 108 -1.83 19.79 -12.02
CA MET A 108 -2.14 20.98 -11.26
C MET A 108 -1.57 22.16 -12.03
N GLN A 109 -2.46 22.96 -12.63
CA GLN A 109 -2.07 24.25 -13.17
C GLN A 109 -1.69 25.17 -12.01
N ILE A 110 -0.45 25.65 -12.02
CA ILE A 110 0.06 26.63 -11.06
C ILE A 110 0.03 28.00 -11.75
N GLY A 111 -0.73 28.94 -11.19
CA GLY A 111 -0.94 30.27 -11.75
C GLY A 111 -2.07 30.36 -12.79
N GLY A 112 -2.12 31.50 -13.49
CA GLY A 112 -3.17 31.88 -14.44
C GLY A 112 -2.90 33.26 -15.05
N PRO A 113 -3.73 33.76 -15.98
CA PRO A 113 -3.52 35.06 -16.59
C PRO A 113 -3.41 36.18 -15.54
N GLY A 114 -2.29 36.91 -15.53
CA GLY A 114 -2.03 37.99 -14.58
C GLY A 114 -1.53 37.55 -13.19
N ILE A 115 -1.22 36.27 -13.02
CA ILE A 115 -0.75 35.70 -11.75
C ILE A 115 0.73 35.33 -11.88
N GLU A 116 1.56 35.83 -10.98
CA GLU A 116 2.98 35.50 -10.92
C GLU A 116 3.18 34.16 -10.21
N GLY A 117 3.78 33.20 -10.91
CA GLY A 117 4.24 31.93 -10.35
C GLY A 117 5.73 32.01 -10.00
N GLU A 118 6.09 31.50 -8.83
CA GLU A 118 7.48 31.30 -8.43
C GLU A 118 7.82 29.82 -8.54
N ILE A 119 8.97 29.51 -9.14
CA ILE A 119 9.50 28.16 -9.25
C ILE A 119 10.68 28.06 -8.28
N ASP A 120 10.56 27.17 -7.31
CA ASP A 120 11.65 26.80 -6.41
C ASP A 120 12.30 25.50 -6.89
N GLU A 121 13.63 25.48 -6.95
CA GLU A 121 14.39 24.32 -7.41
C GLU A 121 15.15 23.67 -6.26
N CYS A 122 14.85 22.40 -5.99
CA CYS A 122 15.57 21.60 -5.02
C CYS A 122 16.30 20.44 -5.69
N LYS A 123 17.63 20.40 -5.55
CA LYS A 123 18.43 19.25 -6.00
C LYS A 123 18.52 18.21 -4.90
N LEU A 124 17.71 17.17 -4.99
CA LEU A 124 17.76 16.03 -4.08
C LEU A 124 18.90 15.10 -4.47
N MET A 125 19.88 14.99 -3.59
CA MET A 125 21.03 14.13 -3.77
C MET A 125 21.42 13.44 -2.47
N LYS A 126 21.92 12.21 -2.59
CA LYS A 126 22.38 11.43 -1.44
C LYS A 126 23.84 11.02 -1.63
N ASN A 127 24.73 11.58 -0.81
CA ASN A 127 26.12 11.18 -0.81
C ASN A 127 26.29 9.82 -0.13
N LYS A 128 27.10 8.94 -0.72
CA LYS A 128 27.54 7.71 -0.05
C LYS A 128 28.35 8.12 1.19
N HIS A 129 27.79 7.91 2.38
CA HIS A 129 28.43 8.17 3.68
C HIS A 129 28.71 9.65 3.99
N HIS A 130 27.97 10.60 3.38
CA HIS A 130 28.23 12.04 3.49
C HIS A 130 29.68 12.46 3.17
N ARG A 131 30.43 11.62 2.45
CA ARG A 131 31.81 11.87 2.05
C ARG A 131 31.92 11.67 0.54
N ARG A 132 32.58 12.60 -0.16
CA ARG A 132 32.84 12.70 -1.62
C ARG A 132 31.90 13.61 -2.43
N ASN A 133 32.37 13.92 -3.65
CA ASN A 133 31.75 14.79 -4.64
C ASN A 133 30.31 14.35 -4.98
N PRO A 134 29.36 15.28 -5.17
CA PRO A 134 28.00 14.98 -5.59
C PRO A 134 27.92 14.04 -6.80
N VAL A 135 27.29 12.89 -6.63
CA VAL A 135 26.84 12.06 -7.77
C VAL A 135 25.51 12.63 -8.28
N SER A 136 25.27 12.52 -9.60
CA SER A 136 24.02 12.87 -10.30
C SER A 136 22.78 12.64 -9.41
N GLY A 137 22.14 13.74 -9.00
CA GLY A 137 20.91 13.74 -8.19
C GLY A 137 19.68 14.01 -9.04
N ALA A 138 18.50 13.88 -8.42
CA ALA A 138 17.24 14.26 -9.04
C ALA A 138 16.97 15.74 -8.76
N TRP A 139 16.54 16.48 -9.78
CA TRP A 139 15.97 17.81 -9.61
C TRP A 139 14.49 17.66 -9.26
N VAL A 140 14.05 18.36 -8.22
CA VAL A 140 12.65 18.52 -7.84
C VAL A 140 12.34 20.00 -7.99
N LEU A 141 11.36 20.30 -8.84
CA LEU A 141 10.88 21.67 -9.05
C LEU A 141 9.52 21.79 -8.35
N GLY A 142 9.37 22.77 -7.49
CA GLY A 142 8.10 23.15 -6.87
C GLY A 142 7.63 24.47 -7.44
N GLY A 143 6.37 24.57 -7.85
CA GLY A 143 5.77 25.85 -8.21
C GLY A 143 4.88 26.35 -7.07
N VAL A 144 4.89 27.65 -6.81
CA VAL A 144 3.92 28.31 -5.92
C VAL A 144 3.34 29.54 -6.62
N GLU A 145 2.04 29.72 -6.45
CA GLU A 145 1.36 30.92 -6.89
C GLU A 145 1.54 32.03 -5.85
N ARG A 146 1.98 33.23 -6.27
CA ARG A 146 1.98 34.40 -5.38
C ARG A 146 0.61 35.07 -5.41
N THR A 147 -0.20 34.80 -4.40
CA THR A 147 -1.42 35.59 -4.13
C THR A 147 -1.00 36.95 -3.58
N ARG A 148 -1.55 38.04 -4.14
CA ARG A 148 -1.37 39.40 -3.63
C ARG A 148 -2.25 39.67 -2.41
#